data_AF-A0A8T3YGD4-F1
#
_entry.id   AF-A0A8T3YGD4-F1
#
_cell.length_a   1.000
_cell.length_b   1.000
_cell.length_c   1.000
_cell.angle_alpha   90.00
_cell.angle_beta   90.00
_cell.angle_gamma   90.00
#
_symmetry.space_group_name_H-M   'P 1'
#
loop_
_entity.id
_entity.type
_entity.pdbx_description
1 polymer ?
#
loop_
_entity_poly.entity_id
_entity_poly.type
_entity_poly.pdbx_seq_one_letter_code
_entity_poly.pdbx_strand_id
1 'polypeptide(L)'
;CLSCGKRFTTYERVEEADLVVIKKDGKRELYDRNKLKMGVLKACEKRPVKLEQIEKMVDQIENDLRKRASTEVKSSAIGDLVMKHLKRVDKVAYIRFASVYREFTDVKSFQKELRRLLQK
;
A
#
# COMPACT_ATOMS: atom_id res chain seq x y z
N CYS A 1 33.64 24.94 13.56
CA CYS A 1 34.97 25.38 13.09
C CYS A 1 35.38 26.62 13.90
N LEU A 2 36.61 26.65 14.44
CA LEU A 2 37.14 27.77 15.24
C LEU A 2 37.42 29.04 14.42
N SER A 3 37.37 28.97 13.08
CA SER A 3 37.44 30.16 12.20
C SER A 3 36.10 30.65 11.66
N CYS A 4 34.99 29.92 11.80
CA CYS A 4 33.72 30.38 11.20
C CYS A 4 32.48 30.24 12.09
N GLY A 5 32.60 29.77 13.35
CA GLY A 5 31.50 29.75 14.32
C GLY A 5 30.30 28.87 13.95
N LYS A 6 30.28 28.27 12.76
CA LYS A 6 29.19 27.41 12.30
C LYS A 6 29.25 26.08 13.05
N ARG A 7 28.24 25.89 13.91
CA ARG A 7 27.79 24.59 14.38
C ARG A 7 27.17 23.89 13.18
N PHE A 8 27.82 22.83 12.69
CA PHE A 8 27.12 21.86 11.87
C PHE A 8 26.20 21.13 12.83
N THR A 9 24.92 21.53 12.89
CA THR A 9 23.89 20.71 13.51
C THR A 9 23.88 19.42 12.71
N THR A 10 24.13 18.31 13.40
CA THR A 10 24.06 16.95 12.90
C THR A 10 22.87 16.86 11.95
N TYR A 11 23.09 16.40 10.72
CA TYR A 11 22.01 16.13 9.78
C TYR A 11 20.90 15.43 10.54
N GLU A 12 19.74 16.08 10.67
CA GLU A 12 18.51 15.48 11.12
C GLU A 12 18.29 14.26 10.23
N ARG A 13 18.74 13.09 10.67
CA ARG A 13 18.13 11.86 10.22
C ARG A 13 16.71 11.99 10.73
N VAL A 14 15.79 12.29 9.83
CA VAL A 14 14.37 12.10 10.08
C VAL A 14 14.28 10.63 10.46
N GLU A 15 14.26 10.34 11.76
CA GLU A 15 13.85 9.05 12.28
C GLU A 15 12.37 8.97 11.93
N GLU A 16 12.11 8.44 10.74
CA GLU A 16 10.76 8.18 10.29
C GLU A 16 10.14 7.23 11.31
N ALA A 17 9.14 7.69 12.04
CA ALA A 17 8.50 6.88 13.08
C ALA A 17 8.08 5.53 12.49
N ASP A 18 8.51 4.44 13.14
CA ASP A 18 8.23 3.09 12.68
C ASP A 18 6.71 2.86 12.59
N LEU A 19 6.21 2.64 11.38
CA LEU A 19 4.83 2.28 11.14
C LEU A 19 4.59 0.82 11.56
N VAL A 20 3.59 0.60 12.40
CA VAL A 20 3.19 -0.73 12.86
C VAL A 20 1.91 -1.15 12.15
N VAL A 21 1.92 -2.34 11.56
CA VAL A 21 0.77 -2.94 10.89
C VAL A 21 0.08 -3.95 11.80
N ILE A 22 -1.20 -3.72 12.09
CA ILE A 22 -2.07 -4.66 12.80
C ILE A 22 -2.74 -5.59 11.78
N LYS A 23 -2.42 -6.87 11.82
CA LYS A 23 -2.98 -7.91 10.95
C LYS A 23 -4.40 -8.32 11.34
N LYS A 24 -5.06 -9.11 10.48
CA LYS A 24 -6.45 -9.57 10.69
C LYS A 24 -6.58 -10.46 11.95
N ASP A 25 -5.54 -11.23 12.25
CA ASP A 25 -5.40 -12.07 13.45
C ASP A 25 -5.01 -11.27 14.71
N GLY A 26 -4.87 -9.94 14.59
CA GLY A 26 -4.46 -9.06 15.68
C GLY A 26 -2.94 -8.97 15.87
N LYS A 27 -2.14 -9.75 15.13
CA LYS A 27 -0.68 -9.69 15.22
C LYS A 27 -0.17 -8.33 14.77
N ARG A 28 0.81 -7.79 15.49
CA ARG A 28 1.50 -6.55 15.14
C ARG A 28 2.82 -6.90 14.46
N GLU A 29 3.08 -6.30 13.31
CA GLU A 29 4.37 -6.37 12.63
C GLU A 29 4.81 -4.98 12.19
N LEU A 30 6.11 -4.77 12.06
CA LEU A 30 6.61 -3.55 11.42
C LEU A 30 6.18 -3.51 9.96
N TYR A 31 5.86 -2.32 9.48
CA TYR A 31 5.56 -2.09 8.09
C TYR A 31 6.77 -2.44 7.22
N ASP A 32 6.55 -3.29 6.23
CA ASP A 32 7.56 -3.65 5.24
C ASP A 32 7.08 -3.23 3.85
N ARG A 33 7.77 -2.24 3.29
CA ARG A 33 7.54 -1.74 1.93
C ARG A 33 7.69 -2.85 0.88
N ASN A 34 8.66 -3.75 1.02
CA ASN A 34 8.88 -4.84 0.07
C ASN A 34 7.70 -5.81 0.06
N LYS A 35 7.13 -6.10 1.23
CA LYS A 35 5.93 -6.94 1.34
C LYS A 35 4.73 -6.34 0.60
N LEU A 36 4.53 -5.02 0.70
CA LEU A 36 3.50 -4.31 -0.05
C LEU A 36 3.76 -4.40 -1.57
N LYS A 37 4.98 -4.05 -1.99
CA LYS A 37 5.40 -4.08 -3.40
C LYS A 37 5.19 -5.45 -4.03
N MET A 38 5.61 -6.52 -3.35
CA MET A 38 5.44 -7.90 -3.82
C MET A 38 3.97 -8.29 -3.97
N GLY A 39 3.09 -7.83 -3.06
CA GLY A 39 1.65 -8.03 -3.17
C GLY A 39 1.05 -7.35 -4.41
N VAL A 40 1.48 -6.11 -4.70
CA VAL A 40 1.03 -5.36 -5.88
C VAL A 40 1.59 -5.97 -7.18
N LEU A 41 2.85 -6.37 -7.19
CA LEU A 41 3.50 -7.04 -8.33
C LEU A 41 2.76 -8.32 -8.71
N LYS A 42 2.42 -9.16 -7.72
CA LYS A 42 1.68 -10.40 -7.95
C LYS A 42 0.29 -10.12 -8.55
N ALA A 43 -0.38 -9.06 -8.13
CA ALA A 43 -1.66 -8.66 -8.72
C ALA A 43 -1.52 -8.19 -10.18
N CYS A 44 -0.41 -7.52 -10.51
CA CYS A 44 -0.13 -6.97 -11.84
C CYS A 44 0.56 -7.97 -12.80
N GLU A 45 0.74 -9.22 -12.41
CA GLU A 45 1.47 -10.21 -13.22
C GLU A 45 0.85 -10.40 -14.62
N LYS A 46 1.67 -10.39 -15.68
CA LYS A 46 1.23 -10.48 -17.09
C LYS A 46 0.23 -9.39 -17.50
N ARG A 47 0.23 -8.24 -16.84
CA ARG A 47 -0.52 -7.04 -17.24
C ARG A 47 0.43 -6.00 -17.83
N PRO A 48 -0.06 -5.10 -18.72
CA PRO A 48 0.73 -4.01 -19.28
C PRO A 48 0.93 -2.87 -18.27
N VAL A 49 1.40 -3.18 -17.06
CA VAL A 49 1.68 -2.22 -15.99
C VAL A 49 3.20 -2.09 -15.85
N LYS A 50 3.72 -0.87 -16.01
CA LYS A 50 5.17 -0.63 -15.90
C LYS A 50 5.61 -0.74 -14.44
N LEU A 51 6.82 -1.26 -14.20
CA LEU A 51 7.43 -1.32 -12.87
C LEU A 51 7.46 0.06 -12.17
N GLU A 52 7.76 1.12 -12.92
CA GLU A 52 7.73 2.49 -12.40
C GLU A 52 6.35 2.93 -11.89
N GLN A 53 5.26 2.45 -12.50
CA GLN A 53 3.91 2.76 -12.02
C GLN A 53 3.62 2.04 -10.70
N ILE A 54 4.17 0.83 -10.52
CA ILE A 54 4.05 0.07 -9.28
C ILE A 54 4.85 0.75 -8.17
N GLU A 55 6.09 1.16 -8.43
CA GLU A 55 6.89 1.92 -7.45
C GLU A 55 6.19 3.21 -7.03
N LYS A 56 5.74 4.01 -8.00
CA LYS A 56 4.98 5.24 -7.72
C LYS A 56 3.72 4.98 -6.89
N MET A 57 3.03 3.87 -7.15
CA MET A 57 1.86 3.47 -6.35
C MET A 57 2.25 3.13 -4.91
N VAL A 58 3.33 2.38 -4.71
CA VAL A 58 3.86 2.02 -3.38
C VAL A 58 4.27 3.27 -2.61
N ASP A 59 4.98 4.21 -3.25
CA ASP A 59 5.37 5.49 -2.65
C ASP A 59 4.14 6.33 -2.25
N GLN A 60 3.10 6.37 -3.09
CA GLN A 60 1.86 7.07 -2.78
C GLN A 60 1.14 6.46 -1.58
N ILE A 61 1.07 5.13 -1.51
CA ILE A 61 0.46 4.42 -0.39
C ILE A 61 1.26 4.69 0.90
N GLU A 62 2.58 4.61 0.84
CA GLU A 62 3.46 4.88 1.98
C GLU A 62 3.29 6.32 2.50
N ASN A 63 3.23 7.29 1.60
CA ASN A 63 2.93 8.68 1.96
C ASN A 63 1.54 8.84 2.59
N ASP A 64 0.52 8.16 2.05
CA ASP A 64 -0.85 8.18 2.59
C ASP A 64 -0.95 7.48 3.96
N LEU A 65 -0.08 6.50 4.24
CA LEU A 65 0.03 5.87 5.55
C LEU A 65 0.70 6.81 6.56
N ARG A 66 1.79 7.47 6.16
CA ARG A 66 2.55 8.40 7.02
C ARG A 66 1.81 9.69 7.34
N LYS A 67 0.93 10.15 6.44
CA LYS A 67 0.05 11.30 6.70
C LYS A 67 -1.00 11.02 7.79
N ARG A 68 -1.20 9.77 8.17
CA ARG A 68 -2.09 9.44 9.28
C ARG A 68 -1.41 9.81 10.59
N ALA A 69 -2.14 10.44 11.50
CA ALA A 69 -1.64 10.80 12.83
C ALA A 69 -1.32 9.58 13.72
N SER A 70 -1.61 8.35 13.26
CA SER A 70 -1.41 7.11 14.01
C SER A 70 -0.20 6.36 13.48
N THR A 71 0.67 5.94 14.39
CA THR A 71 1.80 5.03 14.11
C THR A 71 1.32 3.59 13.86
N GLU A 72 0.11 3.24 14.32
CA GLU A 72 -0.50 1.94 14.07
C GLU A 72 -1.52 2.00 12.94
N VAL A 73 -1.44 1.06 11.99
CA VAL A 73 -2.37 0.95 10.86
C VAL A 73 -2.87 -0.48 10.70
N LYS A 74 -4.19 -0.64 10.54
CA LYS A 74 -4.77 -1.95 10.22
C LYS A 74 -4.36 -2.38 8.82
N SER A 75 -4.03 -3.66 8.65
CA SER A 75 -3.72 -4.25 7.33
C SER A 75 -4.86 -4.07 6.34
N SER A 76 -6.10 -3.97 6.82
CA SER A 76 -7.26 -3.68 6.00
C SER A 76 -7.21 -2.29 5.36
N ALA A 77 -6.77 -1.28 6.11
CA ALA A 77 -6.63 0.07 5.59
C ALA A 77 -5.57 0.14 4.47
N ILE A 78 -4.49 -0.65 4.58
CA ILE A 78 -3.47 -0.76 3.52
C ILE A 78 -4.09 -1.43 2.28
N GLY A 79 -4.82 -2.52 2.45
CA GLY A 79 -5.51 -3.21 1.35
C GLY A 79 -6.50 -2.32 0.60
N ASP A 80 -7.27 -1.51 1.34
CA ASP A 80 -8.23 -0.57 0.75
C ASP A 80 -7.54 0.54 -0.07
N LEU A 81 -6.40 1.05 0.41
CA LEU A 81 -5.57 1.99 -0.36
C LEU A 81 -5.06 1.34 -1.64
N VAL A 82 -4.48 0.14 -1.56
CA VAL A 82 -4.01 -0.60 -2.75
C VAL A 82 -5.14 -0.79 -3.77
N MET A 83 -6.33 -1.21 -3.31
CA MET A 83 -7.50 -1.37 -4.17
C MET A 83 -7.90 -0.06 -4.86
N LYS A 84 -7.88 1.07 -4.12
CA LYS A 84 -8.20 2.39 -4.68
C LYS A 84 -7.22 2.80 -5.80
N HIS A 85 -5.93 2.55 -5.62
CA HIS A 85 -4.92 2.86 -6.64
C HIS A 85 -4.99 1.87 -7.82
N LEU A 86 -5.05 0.57 -7.56
CA LEU A 86 -5.14 -0.47 -8.61
C LEU A 86 -6.36 -0.29 -9.52
N LYS A 87 -7.51 0.12 -8.96
CA LYS A 87 -8.73 0.36 -9.74
C LYS A 87 -8.54 1.40 -10.86
N ARG A 88 -7.62 2.34 -10.67
CA ARG A 88 -7.29 3.38 -11.67
C ARG A 88 -6.24 2.92 -12.68
N VAL A 89 -5.39 1.97 -12.29
CA VAL A 89 -4.29 1.48 -13.12
C VAL A 89 -4.75 0.34 -14.02
N ASP A 90 -5.33 -0.71 -13.45
CA ASP A 90 -5.78 -1.88 -14.21
C ASP A 90 -6.92 -2.61 -13.51
N LYS A 91 -8.06 -2.74 -14.21
CA LYS A 91 -9.26 -3.40 -13.66
C LYS A 91 -9.01 -4.88 -13.33
N VAL A 92 -8.17 -5.59 -14.10
CA VAL A 92 -7.88 -7.01 -13.88
C VAL A 92 -6.97 -7.23 -12.67
N ALA A 93 -5.92 -6.41 -12.53
CA ALA A 93 -5.04 -6.42 -11.37
C ALA A 93 -5.83 -6.10 -10.08
N TYR A 94 -6.74 -5.12 -10.13
CA TYR A 94 -7.67 -4.86 -9.04
C TYR A 94 -8.48 -6.10 -8.66
N ILE A 95 -9.06 -6.80 -9.63
CA ILE A 95 -9.87 -8.01 -9.40
C ILE A 95 -9.04 -9.10 -8.71
N ARG A 96 -7.82 -9.36 -9.20
CA ARG A 96 -6.90 -10.36 -8.61
C ARG A 96 -6.46 -9.99 -7.21
N PHE A 97 -6.17 -8.71 -6.97
CA PHE A 97 -5.82 -8.27 -5.62
C PHE A 97 -7.01 -8.43 -4.67
N ALA A 98 -8.21 -8.00 -5.11
CA ALA A 98 -9.43 -8.13 -4.34
C ALA A 98 -9.74 -9.60 -4.01
N SER A 99 -9.46 -10.54 -4.92
CA SER A 99 -9.76 -11.96 -4.70
C SER A 99 -8.97 -12.58 -3.56
N VAL A 100 -7.74 -12.11 -3.35
CA VAL A 100 -6.90 -12.55 -2.22
C VAL A 100 -7.27 -11.79 -0.95
N TYR A 101 -7.45 -10.47 -1.03
CA TYR A 101 -7.63 -9.62 0.14
C TYR A 101 -9.01 -9.78 0.82
N ARG A 102 -10.08 -9.81 0.03
CA ARG A 102 -11.46 -9.90 0.55
C ARG A 102 -11.90 -11.31 0.88
N GLU A 103 -11.05 -12.34 0.64
CA GLU A 103 -11.40 -13.75 0.82
C GLU A 103 -12.85 -13.98 0.40
N PHE A 104 -13.17 -13.75 -0.89
CA PHE A 104 -14.56 -13.89 -1.35
C PHE A 104 -14.99 -15.32 -1.09
N THR A 105 -15.63 -15.52 0.05
CA THR A 105 -16.18 -16.78 0.52
C THR A 105 -17.38 -17.17 -0.33
N ASP A 106 -17.99 -16.20 -1.02
CA ASP A 106 -19.11 -16.38 -1.93
C ASP A 106 -18.83 -15.78 -3.32
N VAL A 107 -18.85 -16.65 -4.33
CA VAL A 107 -18.73 -16.32 -5.77
C VAL A 107 -19.80 -15.31 -6.20
N LYS A 108 -20.99 -15.32 -5.58
CA LYS A 108 -22.07 -14.36 -5.89
C LYS A 108 -21.72 -12.93 -5.47
N SER A 109 -21.03 -12.76 -4.34
CA SER A 109 -20.55 -11.46 -3.87
C SER A 109 -19.53 -10.88 -4.83
N PHE A 110 -18.61 -11.72 -5.32
CA PHE A 110 -17.65 -11.35 -6.35
C PHE A 110 -18.33 -10.93 -7.66
N GLN A 111 -19.33 -11.69 -8.13
CA GLN A 111 -20.09 -11.35 -9.33
C GLN A 111 -20.88 -10.04 -9.19
N LYS A 112 -21.39 -9.72 -8.00
CA LYS A 112 -22.06 -8.44 -7.72
C LYS A 112 -21.07 -7.28 -7.78
N GLU A 113 -19.88 -7.44 -7.21
CA GLU A 113 -18.83 -6.43 -7.26
C GLU A 113 -18.30 -6.24 -8.69
N LEU A 114 -18.13 -7.32 -9.46
CA LEU A 114 -17.79 -7.26 -10.89
C LEU A 114 -18.83 -6.47 -11.69
N ARG A 115 -20.13 -6.76 -11.50
CA ARG A 115 -21.21 -6.02 -12.17
C ARG A 115 -21.15 -4.53 -11.87
N ARG A 116 -20.88 -4.15 -10.62
CA ARG A 116 -20.72 -2.74 -10.22
C ARG A 116 -19.51 -2.06 -10.88
N LEU A 117 -18.45 -2.79 -11.18
CA LEU A 117 -17.25 -2.28 -11.85
C LEU A 117 -17.37 -2.17 -13.37
N LEU A 118 -18.29 -2.93 -13.97
CA LEU A 118 -18.57 -2.93 -15.41
C LEU A 118 -19.68 -1.95 -15.79
N GLN A 119 -20.55 -1.56 -14.85
CA GLN A 119 -21.64 -0.58 -15.06
C GLN A 119 -21.20 0.90 -14.92
N LYS A 120 -19.90 1.18 -14.82
CA LYS A 120 -19.30 2.52 -14.82
C LYS A 120 -18.09 2.54 -15.76
#